data_AF-A0A1X7G432-F1
#
_entry.id   AF-A0A1X7G432-F1
#
_cell.length_a   1.000
_cell.length_b   1.000
_cell.length_c   1.000
_cell.angle_alpha   90.00
_cell.angle_beta   90.00
_cell.angle_gamma   90.00
#
_symmetry.space_group_name_H-M   'P 1'
#
loop_
_entity.id
_entity.type
_entity.pdbx_description
1 polymer ?
#
loop_
_entity_poly.entity_id
_entity_poly.type
_entity_poly.pdbx_seq_one_letter_code
_entity_poly.pdbx_strand_id
1 'polypeptide(L)'
;MPNLLKPFLRCFSPGGQVTGEQPALHSRDTSATPPSRGASLHSAMGPLAGLAQLQQGKKQSPQPSGREHPAQRISIGQTSAQRSAAAPMSPRPTGLQAPGRLWSPVSKSTPTANTAKPEKLSTWTRVGDKPGGTAAGALYVDGHGQRWLVKGYGNNDMAKSEVLASHLLNAAGAPTAELKLVDLGHEHQGGLGVASRWLDHAQAFDVRNHAHVKSMRQAFVAHAWLANWDSVGLLHDNVVIHRGKAVHIDPGGALEYRAMGGKKGGAFAGEVGELETMRDPAMNRASAAVYGSMTKEEIARGASAVLNLPPATIKNLVSRHGPGSSADRMALSAKLIERQRHIKTWCNAAQPGTSRDTGHTLKALDKKFPVYTGAPGGHRVKNIARFVELGTVTEPPRLPEPALNEHDVESYAAHTMAGVAKLPTAQREAILSYAHLGYEEINASLRAGKPSKTAKALDAAIRNAGCEIPPGTLLSRKIKVSGPFKEQLLNATGKVVQEPAVMSTSTKPDMFTGNVHLKLTVGHGVKGLFLGWGSAPGGDSISRMPGESEIVLSPNTRLYIHKVTETRGGGDKDGFGGDGSWMTHIVHALVLPTR
;
A
#
# COMPACT_ATOMS: atom_id res chain seq x y z
N MET A 1 64.04 -57.42 15.18
CA MET A 1 63.39 -57.20 13.87
C MET A 1 61.88 -57.29 14.07
N PRO A 2 61.04 -56.69 13.18
CA PRO A 2 61.30 -55.60 12.23
C PRO A 2 60.41 -54.35 12.53
N ASN A 3 60.95 -53.12 12.58
CA ASN A 3 61.16 -52.15 11.47
C ASN A 3 59.91 -51.27 11.17
N LEU A 4 59.95 -50.08 10.57
CA LEU A 4 61.02 -49.30 9.91
C LEU A 4 60.82 -47.75 10.10
N LEU A 5 61.87 -46.97 9.79
CA LEU A 5 62.21 -45.55 10.10
C LEU A 5 61.19 -44.37 9.93
N LYS A 6 61.64 -43.19 10.43
CA LYS A 6 61.14 -41.81 10.16
C LYS A 6 62.00 -41.05 9.08
N PRO A 7 62.33 -39.72 9.09
CA PRO A 7 62.04 -38.85 7.91
C PRO A 7 63.19 -37.93 7.38
N PHE A 8 62.99 -37.27 6.23
CA PHE A 8 63.69 -36.03 5.78
C PHE A 8 62.69 -35.17 4.95
N LEU A 9 62.74 -33.83 4.72
CA LEU A 9 63.55 -32.65 5.11
C LEU A 9 64.26 -31.92 3.93
N ARG A 10 63.87 -30.65 3.69
CA ARG A 10 64.62 -29.57 2.96
C ARG A 10 64.81 -29.79 1.42
N CYS A 11 65.13 -28.80 0.57
CA CYS A 11 65.31 -27.34 0.69
C CYS A 11 65.21 -26.59 -0.67
N PHE A 12 65.27 -25.24 -0.61
CA PHE A 12 65.75 -24.27 -1.62
C PHE A 12 64.99 -23.97 -2.94
N SER A 13 65.13 -22.68 -3.33
CA SER A 13 64.77 -22.01 -4.61
C SER A 13 66.07 -21.82 -5.45
N PRO A 14 66.21 -20.93 -6.49
CA PRO A 14 65.25 -20.10 -7.23
C PRO A 14 65.46 -20.04 -8.78
N GLY A 15 64.55 -19.35 -9.48
CA GLY A 15 64.89 -18.38 -10.56
C GLY A 15 65.23 -18.88 -11.99
N GLY A 16 64.77 -18.13 -13.00
CA GLY A 16 65.19 -18.31 -14.41
C GLY A 16 64.36 -17.48 -15.41
N GLN A 17 64.97 -16.48 -16.05
CA GLN A 17 64.51 -15.87 -17.32
C GLN A 17 65.48 -16.29 -18.44
N VAL A 18 65.09 -16.18 -19.72
CA VAL A 18 65.91 -15.64 -20.85
C VAL A 18 65.16 -15.69 -22.20
N THR A 19 65.12 -14.54 -22.90
CA THR A 19 64.96 -14.19 -24.36
C THR A 19 64.18 -15.06 -25.37
N GLY A 20 63.60 -14.43 -26.42
CA GLY A 20 63.04 -15.19 -27.58
C GLY A 20 62.52 -14.46 -28.85
N GLU A 21 62.77 -13.16 -29.07
CA GLU A 21 62.58 -12.40 -30.35
C GLU A 21 61.21 -12.38 -31.09
N GLN A 22 61.15 -11.61 -32.19
CA GLN A 22 59.97 -11.31 -33.05
C GLN A 22 60.13 -11.91 -34.47
N PRO A 23 59.20 -11.66 -35.42
CA PRO A 23 59.37 -10.47 -36.26
C PRO A 23 58.10 -9.61 -36.42
N ALA A 24 58.24 -8.44 -37.04
CA ALA A 24 57.23 -7.36 -37.08
C ALA A 24 56.81 -6.97 -38.52
N LEU A 25 56.14 -5.80 -38.61
CA LEU A 25 55.68 -5.03 -39.78
C LEU A 25 54.20 -5.27 -40.18
N HIS A 26 53.42 -4.26 -40.58
CA HIS A 26 53.74 -2.87 -40.97
C HIS A 26 52.88 -1.80 -40.25
N SER A 27 53.15 -0.52 -40.52
CA SER A 27 52.60 0.66 -39.82
C SER A 27 51.68 1.53 -40.69
N ARG A 28 50.90 2.42 -40.04
CA ARG A 28 50.95 3.89 -40.27
C ARG A 28 50.08 4.70 -39.30
N ASP A 29 50.50 5.94 -39.10
CA ASP A 29 49.96 6.93 -38.15
C ASP A 29 48.87 7.86 -38.73
N THR A 30 48.43 8.78 -37.86
CA THR A 30 47.73 10.06 -38.11
C THR A 30 46.21 10.03 -38.26
N SER A 31 45.46 11.10 -37.93
CA SER A 31 45.36 11.95 -36.71
C SER A 31 44.32 13.06 -36.96
N ALA A 32 43.97 13.83 -35.93
CA ALA A 32 43.32 15.16 -36.01
C ALA A 32 41.86 15.29 -36.53
N THR A 33 40.97 15.67 -35.61
CA THR A 33 39.77 16.51 -35.80
C THR A 33 40.13 18.01 -35.97
N PRO A 34 39.20 18.95 -36.25
CA PRO A 34 37.82 18.90 -36.77
C PRO A 34 37.71 19.74 -38.10
N PRO A 35 36.57 20.37 -38.51
CA PRO A 35 36.01 21.57 -37.86
C PRO A 35 34.45 21.68 -37.91
N SER A 36 33.90 22.83 -37.52
CA SER A 36 32.48 23.19 -37.61
C SER A 36 32.26 24.54 -38.32
N ARG A 37 31.10 24.75 -38.98
CA ARG A 37 30.36 26.03 -39.20
C ARG A 37 29.25 25.94 -40.29
N GLY A 38 28.30 26.90 -40.27
CA GLY A 38 27.21 27.11 -41.25
C GLY A 38 25.82 27.07 -40.57
N ALA A 39 25.22 28.21 -40.16
CA ALA A 39 24.47 29.21 -40.96
C ALA A 39 23.10 28.66 -41.47
N SER A 40 21.90 29.11 -41.03
CA SER A 40 21.27 30.46 -41.06
C SER A 40 20.92 30.93 -42.49
N LEU A 41 19.76 31.48 -42.86
CA LEU A 41 18.76 32.35 -42.18
C LEU A 41 17.35 32.26 -42.82
N HIS A 42 16.33 32.80 -42.12
CA HIS A 42 14.99 33.22 -42.62
C HIS A 42 14.10 32.10 -43.23
N SER A 43 12.77 32.21 -43.34
CA SER A 43 11.78 33.30 -43.11
C SER A 43 10.46 32.67 -42.57
N ALA A 44 9.30 33.30 -42.32
CA ALA A 44 8.78 34.65 -42.60
C ALA A 44 7.66 35.06 -41.58
N MET A 45 6.87 36.08 -41.93
CA MET A 45 5.56 36.46 -41.34
C MET A 45 4.46 35.47 -41.79
N GLY A 46 3.21 35.43 -41.30
CA GLY A 46 2.32 36.38 -40.60
C GLY A 46 0.85 35.90 -40.80
N PRO A 47 -0.16 36.53 -40.19
CA PRO A 47 -1.52 35.96 -40.11
C PRO A 47 -2.49 36.46 -41.21
N LEU A 48 -3.60 35.74 -41.38
CA LEU A 48 -4.80 36.22 -42.07
C LEU A 48 -6.06 35.96 -41.22
N ALA A 49 -7.02 36.90 -41.30
CA ALA A 49 -8.31 36.82 -40.63
C ALA A 49 -9.42 37.35 -41.55
N GLY A 50 -10.62 36.77 -41.43
CA GLY A 50 -11.87 37.30 -41.97
C GLY A 50 -13.02 36.71 -41.15
N LEU A 51 -13.83 37.50 -40.44
CA LEU A 51 -14.81 38.49 -40.90
C LEU A 51 -16.08 37.89 -41.54
N ALA A 52 -17.10 37.68 -40.70
CA ALA A 52 -18.47 38.12 -40.97
C ALA A 52 -19.19 38.38 -39.64
N GLN A 53 -20.01 39.43 -39.59
CA GLN A 53 -20.95 39.73 -38.49
C GLN A 53 -22.40 39.57 -38.99
N LEU A 54 -23.36 39.87 -38.10
CA LEU A 54 -24.81 40.17 -38.28
C LEU A 54 -25.73 39.15 -37.57
N GLN A 55 -26.81 39.55 -36.89
CA GLN A 55 -27.09 40.83 -36.20
C GLN A 55 -28.15 40.59 -35.09
N GLN A 56 -28.46 41.62 -34.28
CA GLN A 56 -29.46 41.52 -33.19
C GLN A 56 -30.90 41.71 -33.70
N GLY A 57 -31.87 41.04 -33.05
CA GLY A 57 -33.31 41.28 -33.25
C GLY A 57 -34.09 41.22 -31.93
N LYS A 58 -34.70 42.34 -31.52
CA LYS A 58 -35.66 42.42 -30.39
C LYS A 58 -37.10 42.41 -30.91
N LYS A 59 -38.00 41.67 -30.25
CA LYS A 59 -39.42 42.01 -29.94
C LYS A 59 -40.06 40.84 -29.17
N GLN A 60 -40.54 41.06 -27.94
CA GLN A 60 -41.90 41.46 -27.52
C GLN A 60 -42.91 40.29 -27.47
N SER A 61 -43.67 40.23 -26.38
CA SER A 61 -44.62 39.17 -26.00
C SER A 61 -45.91 39.17 -26.84
N PRO A 62 -46.75 38.12 -26.70
CA PRO A 62 -47.96 38.37 -25.88
C PRO A 62 -48.41 37.20 -24.96
N GLN A 63 -49.13 37.57 -23.89
CA GLN A 63 -50.22 36.80 -23.25
C GLN A 63 -51.56 37.41 -23.74
N PRO A 64 -52.77 36.81 -23.55
CA PRO A 64 -53.25 35.96 -22.43
C PRO A 64 -53.72 34.56 -22.92
N SER A 65 -54.36 33.64 -22.20
CA SER A 65 -55.19 33.58 -20.96
C SER A 65 -55.18 32.12 -20.44
N GLY A 66 -55.69 31.68 -19.28
CA GLY A 66 -56.44 32.35 -18.21
C GLY A 66 -57.66 31.50 -17.78
N ARG A 67 -57.48 30.56 -16.83
CA ARG A 67 -58.57 29.95 -16.05
C ARG A 67 -58.10 29.30 -14.75
N GLU A 68 -58.89 29.55 -13.71
CA GLU A 68 -58.63 29.40 -12.29
C GLU A 68 -58.68 27.95 -11.75
N HIS A 69 -57.92 27.70 -10.67
CA HIS A 69 -58.29 27.12 -9.35
C HIS A 69 -59.37 26.01 -9.18
N PRO A 70 -59.47 25.35 -8.00
CA PRO A 70 -58.75 25.55 -6.73
C PRO A 70 -58.03 24.31 -6.16
N ALA A 71 -57.23 24.55 -5.11
CA ALA A 71 -56.80 23.50 -4.17
C ALA A 71 -57.76 23.45 -2.97
N GLN A 72 -57.94 22.29 -2.34
CA GLN A 72 -58.68 22.16 -1.08
C GLN A 72 -57.77 21.78 0.08
N ARG A 73 -57.93 22.47 1.21
CA ARG A 73 -57.45 22.07 2.54
C ARG A 73 -58.59 21.38 3.29
N ILE A 74 -58.33 20.18 3.82
CA ILE A 74 -59.04 19.60 4.98
C ILE A 74 -57.92 18.95 5.82
N SER A 75 -57.46 19.52 6.93
CA SER A 75 -58.09 19.73 8.26
C SER A 75 -57.84 18.56 9.21
N ILE A 76 -57.72 18.87 10.50
CA ILE A 76 -57.29 17.97 11.58
C ILE A 76 -58.52 17.30 12.20
N GLY A 77 -58.44 16.01 12.53
CA GLY A 77 -59.45 15.29 13.30
C GLY A 77 -58.82 14.38 14.34
N GLN A 78 -59.19 14.56 15.62
CA GLN A 78 -58.86 13.65 16.71
C GLN A 78 -60.04 12.71 16.99
N THR A 79 -59.81 11.44 17.25
CA THR A 79 -60.78 10.57 17.94
C THR A 79 -60.10 9.65 18.97
N SER A 80 -60.53 9.85 20.22
CA SER A 80 -60.59 8.93 21.37
C SER A 80 -60.06 7.50 21.25
N ALA A 81 -59.33 7.07 22.29
CA ALA A 81 -58.94 5.68 22.53
C ALA A 81 -60.08 4.81 23.11
N GLN A 82 -59.93 3.48 22.99
CA GLN A 82 -60.55 2.49 23.88
C GLN A 82 -59.50 1.53 24.44
N ARG A 83 -59.75 0.99 25.63
CA ARG A 83 -58.85 0.05 26.35
C ARG A 83 -59.44 -1.37 26.37
N SER A 84 -58.59 -2.38 26.21
CA SER A 84 -58.65 -3.72 26.84
C SER A 84 -57.51 -4.59 26.29
N ALA A 85 -56.90 -5.54 27.01
CA ALA A 85 -56.78 -5.79 28.45
C ALA A 85 -55.45 -6.55 28.68
N ALA A 86 -54.98 -6.74 29.92
CA ALA A 86 -53.64 -7.28 30.19
C ALA A 86 -53.62 -8.47 31.17
N ALA A 87 -52.94 -9.55 30.78
CA ALA A 87 -52.40 -10.63 31.64
C ALA A 87 -51.54 -11.60 30.80
N PRO A 88 -50.61 -12.37 31.38
CA PRO A 88 -49.66 -11.99 32.42
C PRO A 88 -48.20 -12.27 32.00
N MET A 89 -47.21 -11.74 32.74
CA MET A 89 -45.80 -12.08 32.55
C MET A 89 -45.42 -13.37 33.29
N SER A 90 -44.45 -14.10 32.75
CA SER A 90 -43.74 -15.22 33.41
C SER A 90 -42.24 -15.17 33.04
N PRO A 91 -41.35 -15.82 33.81
CA PRO A 91 -40.13 -15.15 34.27
C PRO A 91 -38.95 -15.09 33.28
N ARG A 92 -38.13 -14.06 33.50
CA ARG A 92 -36.88 -13.74 32.80
C ARG A 92 -35.74 -14.67 33.23
N PRO A 93 -35.12 -15.46 32.34
CA PRO A 93 -33.83 -16.09 32.62
C PRO A 93 -32.74 -15.02 32.70
N THR A 94 -32.03 -14.94 33.83
CA THR A 94 -30.88 -14.04 33.99
C THR A 94 -29.63 -14.64 33.35
N GLY A 95 -29.21 -14.09 32.21
CA GLY A 95 -27.94 -14.45 31.58
C GLY A 95 -27.46 -13.36 30.63
N LEU A 96 -26.52 -12.52 31.06
CA LEU A 96 -25.81 -11.62 30.15
C LEU A 96 -24.81 -12.44 29.34
N GLN A 97 -25.21 -12.86 28.13
CA GLN A 97 -24.26 -13.23 27.08
C GLN A 97 -23.91 -12.00 26.25
N ALA A 98 -22.63 -11.86 25.91
CA ALA A 98 -22.11 -10.74 25.13
C ALA A 98 -22.74 -10.70 23.71
N PRO A 99 -22.82 -9.52 23.07
CA PRO A 99 -23.34 -9.40 21.70
C PRO A 99 -22.61 -10.36 20.75
N GLY A 100 -23.42 -11.07 19.95
CA GLY A 100 -23.01 -12.30 19.27
C GLY A 100 -21.81 -12.18 18.34
N ARG A 101 -21.08 -13.29 18.19
CA ARG A 101 -19.90 -13.39 17.31
C ARG A 101 -20.23 -12.92 15.89
N LEU A 102 -19.32 -12.11 15.35
CA LEU A 102 -19.19 -11.87 13.92
C LEU A 102 -19.25 -13.19 13.14
N TRP A 103 -19.94 -13.16 12.00
CA TRP A 103 -19.75 -14.00 10.81
C TRP A 103 -18.74 -15.14 11.02
N SER A 104 -19.24 -16.33 11.36
CA SER A 104 -18.50 -17.56 11.05
C SER A 104 -18.15 -17.50 9.57
N PRO A 105 -16.86 -17.60 9.18
CA PRO A 105 -16.54 -17.71 7.77
C PRO A 105 -17.27 -18.94 7.21
N VAL A 106 -17.75 -18.83 5.97
CA VAL A 106 -18.05 -20.01 5.15
C VAL A 106 -16.87 -20.97 5.33
N SER A 107 -17.17 -22.24 5.65
CA SER A 107 -16.21 -23.20 6.18
C SER A 107 -14.84 -23.09 5.53
N LYS A 108 -13.77 -23.22 6.33
CA LYS A 108 -12.40 -23.38 5.81
C LYS A 108 -12.30 -24.70 5.02
N SER A 109 -12.83 -24.71 3.81
CA SER A 109 -12.27 -25.51 2.73
C SER A 109 -10.83 -25.03 2.58
N THR A 110 -9.90 -25.87 3.03
CA THR A 110 -8.52 -25.81 2.56
C THR A 110 -8.57 -25.63 1.04
N PRO A 111 -7.88 -24.65 0.44
CA PRO A 111 -7.96 -24.40 -0.99
C PRO A 111 -7.20 -25.49 -1.75
N THR A 112 -7.82 -26.67 -1.83
CA THR A 112 -7.39 -27.83 -2.61
C THR A 112 -7.06 -27.36 -4.01
N ALA A 113 -5.91 -27.78 -4.54
CA ALA A 113 -5.44 -27.33 -5.84
C ALA A 113 -6.25 -28.00 -6.96
N ASN A 114 -7.47 -27.50 -7.23
CA ASN A 114 -8.24 -27.87 -8.40
C ASN A 114 -7.58 -27.29 -9.66
N THR A 115 -6.56 -28.00 -10.12
CA THR A 115 -6.02 -27.99 -11.49
C THR A 115 -6.89 -28.80 -12.46
N ALA A 116 -8.06 -29.26 -11.99
CA ALA A 116 -9.08 -29.90 -12.82
C ALA A 116 -9.47 -28.99 -14.00
N LYS A 117 -9.66 -29.59 -15.16
CA LYS A 117 -10.22 -28.90 -16.33
C LYS A 117 -11.66 -28.45 -16.01
N PRO A 118 -12.15 -27.34 -16.61
CA PRO A 118 -13.55 -26.95 -16.54
C PRO A 118 -14.49 -28.13 -16.88
N GLU A 119 -15.60 -28.22 -16.17
CA GLU A 119 -16.69 -29.15 -16.50
C GLU A 119 -17.24 -28.85 -17.89
N LYS A 120 -17.74 -29.86 -18.60
CA LYS A 120 -18.39 -29.66 -19.89
C LYS A 120 -19.86 -29.33 -19.71
N LEU A 121 -20.33 -28.26 -20.34
CA LEU A 121 -21.74 -27.88 -20.34
C LEU A 121 -22.65 -29.00 -20.89
N SER A 122 -22.12 -29.83 -21.79
CA SER A 122 -22.82 -31.02 -22.33
C SER A 122 -23.13 -32.11 -21.29
N THR A 123 -22.62 -32.02 -20.06
CA THR A 123 -22.99 -32.92 -18.95
C THR A 123 -23.93 -32.24 -17.95
N TRP A 124 -24.45 -31.05 -18.26
CA TRP A 124 -25.40 -30.29 -17.43
C TRP A 124 -26.75 -30.18 -18.15
N THR A 125 -27.84 -30.16 -17.39
CA THR A 125 -29.21 -30.06 -17.95
C THR A 125 -29.62 -28.60 -18.10
N ARG A 126 -30.03 -28.17 -19.29
CA ARG A 126 -30.65 -26.84 -19.50
C ARG A 126 -32.02 -26.81 -18.83
N VAL A 127 -32.30 -25.81 -17.99
CA VAL A 127 -33.55 -25.71 -17.21
C VAL A 127 -34.34 -24.41 -17.44
N GLY A 128 -33.83 -23.47 -18.23
CA GLY A 128 -34.56 -22.25 -18.58
C GLY A 128 -33.71 -21.25 -19.35
N ASP A 129 -34.35 -20.16 -19.81
CA ASP A 129 -33.67 -19.07 -20.48
C ASP A 129 -33.02 -18.11 -19.48
N LYS A 130 -32.02 -17.34 -19.94
CA LYS A 130 -31.34 -16.35 -19.10
C LYS A 130 -32.24 -15.11 -18.89
N PRO A 131 -32.37 -14.59 -17.64
CA PRO A 131 -33.31 -13.50 -17.33
C PRO A 131 -32.92 -12.10 -17.86
N GLY A 132 -31.71 -11.88 -18.39
CA GLY A 132 -31.30 -10.57 -18.91
C GLY A 132 -29.84 -10.47 -19.38
N GLY A 133 -29.45 -9.30 -19.89
CA GLY A 133 -28.10 -8.97 -20.38
C GLY A 133 -27.76 -9.47 -21.79
N THR A 134 -26.66 -9.01 -22.38
CA THR A 134 -26.34 -9.19 -23.81
C THR A 134 -25.52 -10.44 -24.17
N ALA A 135 -24.77 -11.02 -23.23
CA ALA A 135 -24.00 -12.24 -23.48
C ALA A 135 -24.90 -13.44 -23.83
N ALA A 136 -24.46 -14.36 -24.70
CA ALA A 136 -25.17 -15.61 -24.92
C ALA A 136 -25.22 -16.43 -23.63
N GLY A 137 -26.28 -17.22 -23.40
CA GLY A 137 -26.40 -17.98 -22.16
C GLY A 137 -27.79 -18.52 -21.86
N ALA A 138 -27.87 -19.40 -20.87
CA ALA A 138 -29.10 -19.99 -20.35
C ALA A 138 -28.92 -20.47 -18.89
N LEU A 139 -30.00 -20.89 -18.25
CA LEU A 139 -29.97 -21.51 -16.92
C LEU A 139 -29.74 -23.02 -17.06
N TYR A 140 -28.83 -23.56 -16.25
CA TYR A 140 -28.48 -24.97 -16.21
C TYR A 140 -28.51 -25.53 -14.78
N VAL A 141 -28.61 -26.86 -14.68
CA VAL A 141 -28.38 -27.65 -13.47
C VAL A 141 -27.19 -28.58 -13.71
N ASP A 142 -26.21 -28.57 -12.82
CA ASP A 142 -25.06 -29.48 -12.89
C ASP A 142 -25.37 -30.89 -12.36
N GLY A 143 -24.41 -31.81 -12.49
CA GLY A 143 -24.53 -33.19 -12.01
C GLY A 143 -24.67 -33.34 -10.49
N HIS A 144 -24.65 -32.23 -9.72
CA HIS A 144 -24.89 -32.19 -8.27
C HIS A 144 -26.23 -31.52 -7.91
N GLY A 145 -27.04 -31.14 -8.90
CA GLY A 145 -28.32 -30.47 -8.69
C GLY A 145 -28.23 -28.95 -8.46
N GLN A 146 -27.03 -28.36 -8.50
CA GLN A 146 -26.87 -26.91 -8.32
C GLN A 146 -27.27 -26.17 -9.59
N ARG A 147 -28.11 -25.13 -9.45
CA ARG A 147 -28.46 -24.21 -10.53
C ARG A 147 -27.32 -23.21 -10.82
N TRP A 148 -27.06 -22.97 -12.09
CA TRP A 148 -26.08 -22.01 -12.59
C TRP A 148 -26.69 -21.16 -13.70
N LEU A 149 -26.41 -19.86 -13.69
CA LEU A 149 -26.51 -19.03 -14.89
C LEU A 149 -25.22 -19.19 -15.68
N VAL A 150 -25.29 -19.78 -16.86
CA VAL A 150 -24.15 -19.93 -17.77
C VAL A 150 -24.17 -18.80 -18.79
N LYS A 151 -23.04 -18.10 -18.92
CA LYS A 151 -22.77 -17.07 -19.93
C LYS A 151 -21.61 -17.51 -20.82
N GLY A 152 -21.74 -17.27 -22.12
CA GLY A 152 -20.71 -17.51 -23.12
C GLY A 152 -20.27 -16.23 -23.82
N TYR A 153 -19.01 -16.23 -24.24
CA TYR A 153 -18.32 -15.10 -24.85
C TYR A 153 -17.44 -15.60 -25.99
N GLY A 154 -17.43 -14.91 -27.14
CA GLY A 154 -16.50 -15.15 -28.24
C GLY A 154 -15.01 -14.89 -27.92
N ASN A 155 -14.64 -14.80 -26.65
CA ASN A 155 -13.26 -14.71 -26.17
C ASN A 155 -13.12 -15.35 -24.78
N ASN A 156 -12.38 -16.47 -24.73
CA ASN A 156 -12.03 -17.20 -23.50
C ASN A 156 -11.41 -16.32 -22.39
N ASP A 157 -10.70 -15.25 -22.76
CA ASP A 157 -10.06 -14.37 -21.78
C ASP A 157 -11.05 -13.42 -21.08
N MET A 158 -12.23 -13.15 -21.66
CA MET A 158 -13.31 -12.47 -20.93
C MET A 158 -13.84 -13.36 -19.80
N ALA A 159 -14.11 -14.65 -20.07
CA ALA A 159 -14.59 -15.59 -19.07
C ALA A 159 -13.60 -15.75 -17.91
N LYS A 160 -12.31 -15.90 -18.21
CA LYS A 160 -11.23 -15.90 -17.20
C LYS A 160 -11.19 -14.60 -16.39
N SER A 161 -11.29 -13.45 -17.06
CA SER A 161 -11.22 -12.13 -16.41
C SER A 161 -12.39 -11.91 -15.44
N GLU A 162 -13.60 -12.34 -15.78
CA GLU A 162 -14.76 -12.28 -14.89
C GLU A 162 -14.64 -13.23 -13.69
N VAL A 163 -14.23 -14.49 -13.91
CA VAL A 163 -14.00 -15.46 -12.82
C VAL A 163 -12.89 -14.97 -11.87
N LEU A 164 -11.78 -14.44 -12.42
CA LEU A 164 -10.74 -13.79 -11.64
C LEU A 164 -11.27 -12.58 -10.84
N ALA A 165 -12.08 -11.71 -11.46
CA ALA A 165 -12.68 -10.57 -10.78
C ALA A 165 -13.57 -11.01 -9.61
N SER A 166 -14.38 -12.07 -9.77
CA SER A 166 -15.19 -12.65 -8.71
C SER A 166 -14.35 -13.15 -7.53
N HIS A 167 -13.25 -13.86 -7.80
CA HIS A 167 -12.33 -14.31 -6.75
C HIS A 167 -11.60 -13.14 -6.06
N LEU A 168 -11.19 -12.11 -6.81
CA LEU A 168 -10.53 -10.92 -6.25
C LEU A 168 -11.49 -10.07 -5.40
N LEU A 169 -12.76 -9.91 -5.82
CA LEU A 169 -13.80 -9.23 -5.03
C LEU A 169 -14.03 -9.95 -3.70
N ASN A 170 -14.26 -11.27 -3.72
CA ASN A 170 -14.43 -12.06 -2.49
C ASN A 170 -13.21 -11.98 -1.57
N ALA A 171 -12.00 -12.05 -2.12
CA ALA A 171 -10.75 -11.93 -1.36
C ALA A 171 -10.58 -10.53 -0.74
N ALA A 172 -11.07 -9.48 -1.41
CA ALA A 172 -11.17 -8.12 -0.90
C ALA A 172 -12.46 -7.84 -0.09
N GLY A 173 -13.18 -8.89 0.34
CA GLY A 173 -14.35 -8.77 1.22
C GLY A 173 -15.66 -8.27 0.57
N ALA A 174 -15.67 -8.07 -0.74
CA ALA A 174 -16.87 -7.75 -1.52
C ALA A 174 -17.57 -9.04 -1.97
N PRO A 175 -18.76 -9.39 -1.43
CA PRO A 175 -19.39 -10.69 -1.71
C PRO A 175 -19.81 -10.83 -3.18
N THR A 176 -19.49 -11.96 -3.79
CA THR A 176 -20.02 -12.35 -5.11
C THR A 176 -20.71 -13.71 -5.04
N ALA A 177 -21.47 -14.04 -6.09
CA ALA A 177 -21.83 -15.42 -6.36
C ALA A 177 -20.57 -16.23 -6.66
N GLU A 178 -20.62 -17.53 -6.38
CA GLU A 178 -19.57 -18.45 -6.82
C GLU A 178 -19.55 -18.49 -8.35
N LEU A 179 -18.44 -18.07 -8.96
CA LEU A 179 -18.22 -18.12 -10.41
C LEU A 179 -17.14 -19.15 -10.72
N LYS A 180 -17.42 -20.06 -11.64
CA LYS A 180 -16.45 -21.03 -12.18
C LYS A 180 -16.42 -21.00 -13.71
N LEU A 181 -15.31 -21.43 -14.30
CA LEU A 181 -15.23 -21.65 -15.75
C LEU A 181 -15.98 -22.94 -16.12
N VAL A 182 -16.58 -22.94 -17.31
CA VAL A 182 -17.24 -24.12 -17.91
C VAL A 182 -16.81 -24.23 -19.39
N ASP A 183 -16.56 -25.45 -19.86
CA ASP A 183 -16.30 -25.77 -21.27
C ASP A 183 -17.64 -25.87 -22.00
N LEU A 184 -17.94 -24.89 -22.85
CA LEU A 184 -19.18 -24.79 -23.62
C LEU A 184 -19.19 -25.72 -24.85
N GLY A 185 -18.03 -26.23 -25.27
CA GLY A 185 -17.88 -26.87 -26.58
C GLY A 185 -18.24 -25.90 -27.71
N HIS A 186 -19.44 -26.09 -28.29
CA HIS A 186 -20.00 -25.26 -29.36
C HIS A 186 -21.22 -24.41 -28.92
N GLU A 187 -21.73 -24.60 -27.71
CA GLU A 187 -22.87 -23.84 -27.17
C GLU A 187 -22.49 -22.40 -26.84
N HIS A 188 -23.45 -21.46 -26.90
CA HIS A 188 -23.28 -20.07 -26.43
C HIS A 188 -22.01 -19.35 -26.92
N GLN A 189 -21.69 -19.45 -28.22
CA GLN A 189 -20.46 -18.93 -28.87
C GLN A 189 -19.20 -19.80 -28.69
N GLY A 190 -19.28 -20.88 -27.92
CA GLY A 190 -18.26 -21.92 -27.78
C GLY A 190 -17.08 -21.55 -26.87
N GLY A 191 -16.17 -22.51 -26.67
CA GLY A 191 -14.97 -22.31 -25.85
C GLY A 191 -15.28 -22.25 -24.34
N LEU A 192 -14.70 -21.28 -23.64
CA LEU A 192 -14.86 -21.12 -22.18
C LEU A 192 -15.93 -20.09 -21.84
N GLY A 193 -16.93 -20.54 -21.08
CA GLY A 193 -17.95 -19.71 -20.47
C GLY A 193 -17.75 -19.50 -18.98
N VAL A 194 -18.64 -18.70 -18.39
CA VAL A 194 -18.75 -18.45 -16.96
C VAL A 194 -20.03 -19.06 -16.45
N ALA A 195 -19.93 -19.95 -15.47
CA ALA A 195 -21.06 -20.41 -14.68
C ALA A 195 -21.11 -19.59 -13.37
N SER A 196 -22.11 -18.71 -13.26
CA SER A 196 -22.41 -17.92 -12.05
C SER A 196 -23.48 -18.65 -11.24
N ARG A 197 -23.19 -18.96 -9.97
CA ARG A 197 -24.06 -19.79 -9.12
C ARG A 197 -25.39 -19.10 -8.84
N TRP A 198 -26.49 -19.79 -9.14
CA TRP A 198 -27.82 -19.25 -8.87
C TRP A 198 -28.07 -19.14 -7.36
N LEU A 199 -28.54 -17.98 -6.93
CA LEU A 199 -28.76 -17.65 -5.51
C LEU A 199 -30.25 -17.73 -5.17
N ASP A 200 -30.68 -18.87 -4.65
CA ASP A 200 -32.09 -19.09 -4.27
C ASP A 200 -32.56 -18.08 -3.22
N HIS A 201 -33.80 -17.60 -3.37
CA HIS A 201 -34.41 -16.56 -2.53
C HIS A 201 -33.61 -15.24 -2.45
N ALA A 202 -32.74 -14.95 -3.44
CA ALA A 202 -32.21 -13.61 -3.62
C ALA A 202 -33.31 -12.63 -4.06
N GLN A 203 -33.23 -11.40 -3.57
CA GLN A 203 -34.12 -10.29 -3.93
C GLN A 203 -33.39 -9.36 -4.90
N ALA A 204 -34.13 -8.67 -5.77
CA ALA A 204 -33.56 -7.59 -6.57
C ALA A 204 -32.95 -6.50 -5.66
N PHE A 205 -31.83 -5.92 -6.08
CA PHE A 205 -31.33 -4.71 -5.45
C PHE A 205 -32.31 -3.55 -5.69
N ASP A 206 -32.38 -2.61 -4.75
CA ASP A 206 -33.18 -1.38 -4.91
C ASP A 206 -32.35 -0.21 -4.40
N VAL A 207 -32.01 0.70 -5.32
CA VAL A 207 -31.22 1.91 -5.03
C VAL A 207 -31.93 2.88 -4.09
N ARG A 208 -33.25 2.76 -3.92
CA ARG A 208 -34.05 3.55 -2.97
C ARG A 208 -34.03 2.95 -1.55
N ASN A 209 -33.64 1.69 -1.41
CA ASN A 209 -33.57 1.02 -0.11
C ASN A 209 -32.21 1.30 0.56
N HIS A 210 -32.24 2.12 1.61
CA HIS A 210 -31.05 2.50 2.37
C HIS A 210 -30.24 1.31 2.93
N ALA A 211 -30.87 0.17 3.25
CA ALA A 211 -30.16 -1.02 3.71
C ALA A 211 -29.41 -1.72 2.55
N HIS A 212 -30.04 -1.78 1.37
CA HIS A 212 -29.43 -2.34 0.16
C HIS A 212 -28.20 -1.49 -0.23
N VAL A 213 -28.38 -0.16 -0.35
CA VAL A 213 -27.30 0.79 -0.64
C VAL A 213 -26.19 0.72 0.43
N LYS A 214 -26.53 0.67 1.72
CA LYS A 214 -25.54 0.56 2.81
C LYS A 214 -24.72 -0.74 2.73
N SER A 215 -25.33 -1.87 2.38
CA SER A 215 -24.57 -3.12 2.17
C SER A 215 -23.67 -3.03 0.93
N MET A 216 -24.17 -2.44 -0.16
CA MET A 216 -23.42 -2.33 -1.42
C MET A 216 -22.22 -1.38 -1.31
N ARG A 217 -22.33 -0.28 -0.56
CA ARG A 217 -21.22 0.64 -0.26
C ARG A 217 -20.01 -0.03 0.41
N GLN A 218 -20.18 -1.18 1.07
CA GLN A 218 -19.08 -1.95 1.64
C GLN A 218 -18.15 -2.53 0.58
N ALA A 219 -18.66 -2.82 -0.63
CA ALA A 219 -17.89 -3.34 -1.75
C ALA A 219 -17.20 -2.24 -2.61
N PHE A 220 -17.52 -0.96 -2.39
CA PHE A 220 -17.12 0.14 -3.29
C PHE A 220 -15.63 0.17 -3.62
N VAL A 221 -14.75 0.06 -2.61
CA VAL A 221 -13.30 0.17 -2.83
C VAL A 221 -12.74 -1.06 -3.55
N ALA A 222 -13.34 -2.24 -3.37
CA ALA A 222 -12.96 -3.43 -4.14
C ALA A 222 -13.37 -3.29 -5.62
N HIS A 223 -14.54 -2.73 -5.91
CA HIS A 223 -14.93 -2.42 -7.29
C HIS A 223 -14.04 -1.36 -7.93
N ALA A 224 -13.73 -0.26 -7.22
CA ALA A 224 -12.79 0.74 -7.69
C ALA A 224 -11.39 0.14 -7.94
N TRP A 225 -10.87 -0.63 -6.98
CA TRP A 225 -9.59 -1.36 -7.10
C TRP A 225 -9.54 -2.23 -8.35
N LEU A 226 -10.61 -2.94 -8.68
CA LEU A 226 -10.69 -3.79 -9.88
C LEU A 226 -11.19 -3.06 -11.14
N ALA A 227 -11.32 -1.74 -11.12
CA ALA A 227 -11.88 -0.96 -12.23
C ALA A 227 -13.26 -1.47 -12.70
N ASN A 228 -14.13 -1.93 -11.79
CA ASN A 228 -15.44 -2.46 -12.15
C ASN A 228 -16.45 -1.35 -12.44
N TRP A 229 -16.32 -0.77 -13.64
CA TRP A 229 -17.15 0.34 -14.12
C TRP A 229 -18.65 0.00 -14.19
N ASP A 230 -19.00 -1.29 -14.14
CA ASP A 230 -20.39 -1.78 -14.17
C ASP A 230 -20.77 -2.51 -12.86
N SER A 231 -20.15 -2.15 -11.73
CA SER A 231 -20.33 -2.83 -10.42
C SER A 231 -21.78 -2.96 -9.92
N VAL A 232 -22.68 -2.14 -10.44
CA VAL A 232 -24.12 -2.17 -10.14
C VAL A 232 -24.97 -2.71 -11.29
N GLY A 233 -24.52 -2.65 -12.55
CA GLY A 233 -25.39 -2.81 -13.72
C GLY A 233 -26.17 -1.53 -14.06
N LEU A 234 -26.49 -1.35 -15.35
CA LEU A 234 -27.20 -0.16 -15.84
C LEU A 234 -28.59 0.02 -15.20
N LEU A 235 -29.25 -1.08 -14.84
CA LEU A 235 -30.57 -1.11 -14.19
C LEU A 235 -30.46 -1.55 -12.72
N HIS A 236 -29.28 -1.40 -12.12
CA HIS A 236 -28.91 -1.93 -10.79
C HIS A 236 -29.03 -3.47 -10.68
N ASP A 237 -28.81 -4.15 -11.81
CA ASP A 237 -29.06 -5.57 -12.07
C ASP A 237 -27.85 -6.52 -11.89
N ASN A 238 -26.61 -6.02 -11.82
CA ASN A 238 -25.42 -6.87 -11.59
C ASN A 238 -25.21 -7.26 -10.10
N VAL A 239 -26.16 -6.86 -9.24
CA VAL A 239 -26.14 -7.07 -7.78
C VAL A 239 -27.51 -7.49 -7.28
N VAL A 240 -27.54 -8.48 -6.38
CA VAL A 240 -28.76 -8.95 -5.69
C VAL A 240 -28.59 -8.87 -4.18
N ILE A 241 -29.71 -8.89 -3.46
CA ILE A 241 -29.71 -9.02 -1.99
C ILE A 241 -29.98 -10.48 -1.62
N HIS A 242 -28.96 -11.18 -1.13
CA HIS A 242 -29.08 -12.54 -0.62
C HIS A 242 -28.74 -12.57 0.87
N ARG A 243 -29.62 -13.14 1.70
CA ARG A 243 -29.51 -13.21 3.17
C ARG A 243 -29.20 -11.85 3.82
N GLY A 244 -29.83 -10.78 3.32
CA GLY A 244 -29.68 -9.40 3.83
C GLY A 244 -28.37 -8.69 3.46
N LYS A 245 -27.55 -9.25 2.57
CA LYS A 245 -26.33 -8.64 2.04
C LYS A 245 -26.41 -8.43 0.53
N ALA A 246 -25.79 -7.37 0.03
CA ALA A 246 -25.48 -7.22 -1.38
C ALA A 246 -24.45 -8.29 -1.82
N VAL A 247 -24.73 -8.92 -2.96
CA VAL A 247 -23.90 -9.96 -3.58
C VAL A 247 -23.85 -9.73 -5.09
N HIS A 248 -22.65 -9.69 -5.66
CA HIS A 248 -22.45 -9.49 -7.10
C HIS A 248 -22.63 -10.78 -7.89
N ILE A 249 -23.47 -10.74 -8.91
CA ILE A 249 -23.74 -11.88 -9.80
C ILE A 249 -23.04 -11.76 -11.16
N ASP A 250 -22.64 -10.54 -11.54
CA ASP A 250 -21.94 -10.24 -12.79
C ASP A 250 -20.82 -9.19 -12.59
N PRO A 251 -19.55 -9.60 -12.41
CA PRO A 251 -18.41 -8.69 -12.38
C PRO A 251 -17.74 -8.50 -13.75
N GLY A 252 -18.44 -8.74 -14.87
CA GLY A 252 -17.86 -8.69 -16.23
C GLY A 252 -17.32 -7.32 -16.66
N GLY A 253 -17.74 -6.23 -15.99
CA GLY A 253 -17.20 -4.87 -16.18
C GLY A 253 -15.86 -4.58 -15.50
N ALA A 254 -15.22 -5.57 -14.87
CA ALA A 254 -13.98 -5.43 -14.11
C ALA A 254 -12.70 -5.64 -14.95
N LEU A 255 -11.56 -5.41 -14.31
CA LEU A 255 -10.20 -5.58 -14.83
C LEU A 255 -10.03 -4.90 -16.19
N GLU A 256 -9.57 -5.62 -17.22
CA GLU A 256 -9.27 -5.04 -18.53
C GLU A 256 -10.51 -4.76 -19.40
N TYR A 257 -11.69 -5.27 -19.04
CA TYR A 257 -12.87 -5.31 -19.91
C TYR A 257 -13.99 -4.36 -19.45
N ARG A 258 -14.79 -3.87 -20.40
CA ARG A 258 -16.04 -3.15 -20.15
C ARG A 258 -17.21 -4.15 -20.21
N ALA A 259 -18.39 -3.77 -19.71
CA ALA A 259 -19.59 -4.63 -19.67
C ALA A 259 -19.93 -5.33 -21.01
N MET A 260 -19.63 -4.69 -22.15
CA MET A 260 -19.85 -5.22 -23.50
C MET A 260 -18.56 -5.76 -24.16
N GLY A 261 -17.58 -6.21 -23.38
CA GLY A 261 -16.38 -6.91 -23.87
C GLY A 261 -15.27 -6.07 -24.52
N GLY A 262 -15.50 -4.79 -24.81
CA GLY A 262 -14.43 -3.90 -25.26
C GLY A 262 -13.37 -3.67 -24.17
N LYS A 263 -12.07 -3.68 -24.51
CA LYS A 263 -11.01 -3.39 -23.52
C LYS A 263 -11.03 -1.93 -23.07
N LYS A 264 -10.62 -1.68 -21.82
CA LYS A 264 -10.42 -0.35 -21.22
C LYS A 264 -9.16 0.36 -21.73
N GLY A 265 -8.17 -0.39 -22.21
CA GLY A 265 -6.88 0.15 -22.66
C GLY A 265 -6.16 0.92 -21.55
N GLY A 266 -5.57 2.07 -21.89
CA GLY A 266 -4.83 2.92 -20.95
C GLY A 266 -5.65 3.44 -19.76
N ALA A 267 -6.99 3.43 -19.84
CA ALA A 267 -7.84 3.82 -18.71
C ALA A 267 -7.80 2.80 -17.54
N PHE A 268 -7.33 1.57 -17.77
CA PHE A 268 -7.00 0.63 -16.69
C PHE A 268 -5.52 0.77 -16.32
N ALA A 269 -5.19 1.85 -15.61
CA ALA A 269 -3.86 2.22 -15.16
C ALA A 269 -3.53 1.70 -13.73
N GLY A 270 -2.35 2.04 -13.22
CA GLY A 270 -2.00 1.89 -11.80
C GLY A 270 -2.78 2.84 -10.87
N GLU A 271 -3.25 3.97 -11.40
CA GLU A 271 -4.09 4.93 -10.69
C GLU A 271 -5.55 4.47 -10.62
N VAL A 272 -6.21 4.70 -9.48
CA VAL A 272 -7.59 4.29 -9.21
C VAL A 272 -8.52 5.50 -9.23
N GLY A 273 -8.69 6.07 -10.43
CA GLY A 273 -9.63 7.19 -10.67
C GLY A 273 -11.09 6.82 -10.38
N GLU A 274 -11.41 5.52 -10.33
CA GLU A 274 -12.72 4.99 -9.96
C GLU A 274 -13.20 5.37 -8.55
N LEU A 275 -12.29 5.75 -7.64
CA LEU A 275 -12.65 6.33 -6.34
C LEU A 275 -13.44 7.65 -6.45
N GLU A 276 -13.43 8.26 -7.65
CA GLU A 276 -14.08 9.53 -7.97
C GLU A 276 -15.03 9.38 -9.17
N THR A 277 -14.61 8.76 -10.28
CA THR A 277 -15.45 8.63 -11.49
C THR A 277 -16.65 7.70 -11.34
N MET A 278 -16.62 6.70 -10.45
CA MET A 278 -17.81 5.88 -10.13
C MET A 278 -18.77 6.57 -9.14
N ARG A 279 -18.42 7.76 -8.65
CA ARG A 279 -19.22 8.60 -7.75
C ARG A 279 -19.82 9.82 -8.45
N ASP A 280 -19.26 10.21 -9.60
CA ASP A 280 -19.75 11.30 -10.44
C ASP A 280 -20.95 10.85 -11.31
N PRO A 281 -22.14 11.47 -11.17
CA PRO A 281 -23.31 11.13 -11.97
C PRO A 281 -23.21 11.53 -13.45
N ALA A 282 -22.28 12.42 -13.84
CA ALA A 282 -21.98 12.72 -15.23
C ALA A 282 -21.18 11.61 -15.92
N MET A 283 -20.31 10.92 -15.16
CA MET A 283 -19.47 9.83 -15.66
C MET A 283 -20.12 8.45 -15.52
N ASN A 284 -20.85 8.19 -14.43
CA ASN A 284 -21.48 6.90 -14.16
C ASN A 284 -22.75 7.06 -13.29
N ARG A 285 -23.85 7.52 -13.90
CA ARG A 285 -25.13 7.77 -13.20
C ARG A 285 -25.64 6.60 -12.36
N ALA A 286 -25.51 5.36 -12.84
CA ALA A 286 -25.97 4.17 -12.12
C ALA A 286 -25.16 3.93 -10.84
N SER A 287 -23.82 3.97 -10.93
CA SER A 287 -22.92 3.82 -9.77
C SER A 287 -23.02 5.02 -8.82
N ALA A 288 -23.12 6.23 -9.35
CA ALA A 288 -23.25 7.46 -8.56
C ALA A 288 -24.53 7.50 -7.71
N ALA A 289 -25.64 6.91 -8.18
CA ALA A 289 -26.86 6.76 -7.38
C ALA A 289 -26.65 5.91 -6.10
N VAL A 290 -25.67 4.99 -6.11
CA VAL A 290 -25.30 4.18 -4.95
C VAL A 290 -24.17 4.83 -4.15
N TYR A 291 -23.07 5.21 -4.80
CA TYR A 291 -21.82 5.61 -4.15
C TYR A 291 -21.57 7.13 -4.07
N GLY A 292 -22.28 7.96 -4.85
CA GLY A 292 -21.95 9.38 -5.04
C GLY A 292 -21.86 10.15 -3.72
N SER A 293 -22.84 9.93 -2.83
CA SER A 293 -22.90 10.52 -1.50
C SER A 293 -21.93 9.91 -0.47
N MET A 294 -21.07 8.96 -0.83
CA MET A 294 -20.05 8.45 0.09
C MET A 294 -19.02 9.53 0.40
N THR A 295 -18.79 9.74 1.69
CA THR A 295 -17.72 10.58 2.22
C THR A 295 -16.34 9.94 1.99
N LYS A 296 -15.30 10.77 1.95
CA LYS A 296 -13.90 10.30 1.87
C LYS A 296 -13.56 9.35 3.03
N GLU A 297 -14.15 9.59 4.19
CA GLU A 297 -14.10 8.79 5.42
C GLU A 297 -14.76 7.42 5.30
N GLU A 298 -15.92 7.31 4.63
CA GLU A 298 -16.55 6.01 4.35
C GLU A 298 -15.71 5.17 3.38
N ILE A 299 -15.13 5.83 2.36
CA ILE A 299 -14.26 5.19 1.37
C ILE A 299 -12.97 4.70 2.05
N ALA A 300 -12.32 5.53 2.87
CA ALA A 300 -11.12 5.15 3.62
C ALA A 300 -11.37 3.98 4.59
N ARG A 301 -12.55 3.93 5.25
CA ARG A 301 -12.95 2.76 6.07
C ARG A 301 -13.18 1.50 5.21
N GLY A 302 -13.80 1.64 4.05
CA GLY A 302 -14.01 0.53 3.11
C GLY A 302 -12.72 -0.04 2.51
N ALA A 303 -11.65 0.78 2.43
CA ALA A 303 -10.39 0.37 1.82
C ALA A 303 -9.64 -0.73 2.58
N SER A 304 -9.90 -0.95 3.88
CA SER A 304 -9.12 -1.88 4.70
C SER A 304 -9.10 -3.31 4.17
N ALA A 305 -10.19 -3.80 3.55
CA ALA A 305 -10.22 -5.17 3.02
C ALA A 305 -9.39 -5.32 1.73
N VAL A 306 -9.31 -4.27 0.91
CA VAL A 306 -8.40 -4.21 -0.26
C VAL A 306 -6.95 -4.05 0.18
N LEU A 307 -6.67 -3.18 1.16
CA LEU A 307 -5.31 -2.85 1.60
C LEU A 307 -4.67 -3.97 2.43
N ASN A 308 -5.46 -4.78 3.13
CA ASN A 308 -4.98 -5.93 3.91
C ASN A 308 -4.82 -7.21 3.06
N LEU A 309 -5.24 -7.21 1.79
CA LEU A 309 -5.12 -8.38 0.90
C LEU A 309 -3.65 -8.57 0.48
N PRO A 310 -2.98 -9.69 0.86
CA PRO A 310 -1.55 -9.84 0.62
C PRO A 310 -1.19 -9.88 -0.88
N PRO A 311 -0.08 -9.24 -1.32
CA PRO A 311 0.41 -9.32 -2.70
C PRO A 311 0.60 -10.76 -3.21
N ALA A 312 0.96 -11.70 -2.33
CA ALA A 312 1.03 -13.12 -2.65
C ALA A 312 -0.34 -13.72 -3.01
N THR A 313 -1.42 -13.34 -2.31
CA THR A 313 -2.78 -13.78 -2.62
C THR A 313 -3.24 -13.25 -3.98
N ILE A 314 -2.93 -12.00 -4.30
CA ILE A 314 -3.23 -11.39 -5.61
C ILE A 314 -2.49 -12.14 -6.71
N LYS A 315 -1.17 -12.29 -6.60
CA LYS A 315 -0.34 -13.07 -7.55
C LYS A 315 -0.87 -14.49 -7.74
N ASN A 316 -1.27 -15.17 -6.65
CA ASN A 316 -1.83 -16.53 -6.70
C ASN A 316 -3.19 -16.60 -7.43
N LEU A 317 -4.12 -15.68 -7.13
CA LEU A 317 -5.42 -15.64 -7.79
C LEU A 317 -5.28 -15.29 -9.27
N VAL A 318 -4.50 -14.26 -9.60
CA VAL A 318 -4.24 -13.86 -10.98
C VAL A 318 -3.56 -14.98 -11.75
N SER A 319 -2.55 -15.66 -11.17
CA SER A 319 -1.86 -16.80 -11.79
C SER A 319 -2.79 -17.98 -12.11
N ARG A 320 -3.73 -18.30 -11.20
CA ARG A 320 -4.67 -19.43 -11.33
C ARG A 320 -5.84 -19.16 -12.29
N HIS A 321 -6.41 -17.95 -12.27
CA HIS A 321 -7.69 -17.65 -12.93
C HIS A 321 -7.57 -16.61 -14.06
N GLY A 322 -6.44 -15.94 -14.21
CA GLY A 322 -6.30 -14.77 -15.08
C GLY A 322 -6.20 -15.07 -16.59
N PRO A 323 -6.56 -14.08 -17.44
CA PRO A 323 -6.45 -14.16 -18.89
C PRO A 323 -5.00 -14.22 -19.40
N GLY A 324 -4.84 -14.44 -20.71
CA GLY A 324 -3.58 -14.26 -21.44
C GLY A 324 -2.47 -15.26 -21.12
N SER A 325 -1.24 -14.82 -21.35
CA SER A 325 0.01 -15.54 -21.09
C SER A 325 0.48 -15.40 -19.63
N SER A 326 1.58 -16.06 -19.29
CA SER A 326 2.22 -15.85 -17.97
C SER A 326 2.71 -14.41 -17.78
N ALA A 327 3.17 -13.75 -18.84
CA ALA A 327 3.61 -12.36 -18.80
C ALA A 327 2.43 -11.41 -18.53
N ASP A 328 1.28 -11.62 -19.19
CA ASP A 328 0.07 -10.83 -18.97
C ASP A 328 -0.44 -10.98 -17.52
N ARG A 329 -0.41 -12.20 -16.96
CA ARG A 329 -0.75 -12.45 -15.55
C ARG A 329 0.22 -11.78 -14.58
N MET A 330 1.52 -11.72 -14.89
CA MET A 330 2.49 -10.97 -14.08
C MET A 330 2.24 -9.46 -14.15
N ALA A 331 2.01 -8.90 -15.34
CA ALA A 331 1.70 -7.49 -15.54
C ALA A 331 0.39 -7.07 -14.84
N LEU A 332 -0.66 -7.90 -14.95
CA LEU A 332 -1.93 -7.71 -14.25
C LEU A 332 -1.77 -7.78 -12.73
N SER A 333 -0.95 -8.70 -12.23
CA SER A 333 -0.63 -8.78 -10.79
C SER A 333 0.09 -7.53 -10.29
N ALA A 334 1.09 -7.04 -11.04
CA ALA A 334 1.83 -5.83 -10.70
C ALA A 334 0.91 -4.60 -10.68
N LYS A 335 0.08 -4.42 -11.72
CA LYS A 335 -0.92 -3.34 -11.81
C LYS A 335 -1.93 -3.38 -10.67
N LEU A 336 -2.41 -4.56 -10.27
CA LEU A 336 -3.34 -4.68 -9.14
C LEU A 336 -2.70 -4.30 -7.80
N ILE A 337 -1.42 -4.63 -7.59
CA ILE A 337 -0.65 -4.20 -6.41
C ILE A 337 -0.38 -2.69 -6.44
N GLU A 338 -0.07 -2.13 -7.61
CA GLU A 338 0.05 -0.68 -7.82
C GLU A 338 -1.25 0.05 -7.48
N ARG A 339 -2.40 -0.48 -7.92
CA ARG A 339 -3.73 0.04 -7.58
C ARG A 339 -4.01 -0.02 -6.07
N GLN A 340 -3.52 -1.03 -5.33
CA GLN A 340 -3.56 -1.01 -3.85
C GLN A 340 -2.72 0.15 -3.28
N ARG A 341 -1.50 0.37 -3.79
CA ARG A 341 -0.64 1.49 -3.35
C ARG A 341 -1.30 2.84 -3.61
N HIS A 342 -1.90 3.03 -4.79
CA HIS A 342 -2.67 4.24 -5.10
C HIS A 342 -3.85 4.43 -4.12
N ILE A 343 -4.61 3.38 -3.81
CA ILE A 343 -5.69 3.45 -2.80
C ILE A 343 -5.14 3.85 -1.42
N LYS A 344 -3.97 3.34 -1.01
CA LYS A 344 -3.32 3.73 0.25
C LYS A 344 -2.98 5.22 0.26
N THR A 345 -2.36 5.72 -0.82
CA THR A 345 -2.01 7.15 -0.98
C THR A 345 -3.26 8.03 -1.03
N TRP A 346 -4.29 7.64 -1.80
CA TRP A 346 -5.56 8.35 -1.84
C TRP A 346 -6.22 8.39 -0.47
N CYS A 347 -6.27 7.27 0.27
CA CYS A 347 -6.83 7.25 1.63
C CYS A 347 -6.06 8.18 2.58
N ASN A 348 -4.73 8.25 2.51
CA ASN A 348 -3.94 9.19 3.30
C ASN A 348 -4.27 10.65 2.95
N ALA A 349 -4.36 10.99 1.66
CA ALA A 349 -4.74 12.33 1.19
C ALA A 349 -6.22 12.67 1.41
N ALA A 350 -7.07 11.65 1.52
CA ALA A 350 -8.52 11.73 1.77
C ALA A 350 -8.88 11.62 3.26
N GLN A 351 -7.89 11.53 4.15
CA GLN A 351 -8.04 11.68 5.60
C GLN A 351 -7.34 12.94 6.17
N PRO A 352 -7.50 14.15 5.59
CA PRO A 352 -6.82 15.37 6.06
C PRO A 352 -7.44 15.91 7.35
N GLY A 353 -7.27 15.18 8.46
CA GLY A 353 -7.81 15.50 9.78
C GLY A 353 -8.51 14.34 10.50
N THR A 354 -8.67 13.18 9.85
CA THR A 354 -9.48 12.06 10.36
C THR A 354 -8.69 10.88 10.93
N SER A 355 -7.36 11.02 11.04
CA SER A 355 -6.63 10.38 12.15
C SER A 355 -7.17 10.96 13.47
N ARG A 356 -7.85 10.15 14.29
CA ARG A 356 -7.99 10.47 15.73
C ARG A 356 -6.64 10.25 16.41
N ASP A 357 -5.86 11.31 16.25
CA ASP A 357 -4.75 11.79 17.06
C ASP A 357 -3.49 10.93 17.17
N THR A 358 -2.84 10.66 16.03
CA THR A 358 -1.38 10.47 15.99
C THR A 358 -0.69 11.72 15.44
N GLY A 359 -1.17 12.25 14.32
CA GLY A 359 -0.53 13.37 13.60
C GLY A 359 -0.64 14.74 14.31
N HIS A 360 -1.62 14.95 15.18
CA HIS A 360 -1.78 16.21 15.92
C HIS A 360 -0.92 16.22 17.19
N THR A 361 -1.02 15.19 18.04
CA THR A 361 -0.11 14.97 19.18
C THR A 361 1.35 14.92 18.76
N LEU A 362 1.72 14.26 17.66
CA LEU A 362 3.10 14.30 17.14
C LEU A 362 3.58 15.71 16.78
N LYS A 363 2.75 16.51 16.09
CA LYS A 363 3.07 17.91 15.76
C LYS A 363 3.11 18.80 17.01
N ALA A 364 2.26 18.55 18.00
CA ALA A 364 2.29 19.22 19.29
C ALA A 364 3.55 18.86 20.09
N LEU A 365 3.98 17.60 20.05
CA LEU A 365 5.18 17.10 20.72
C LEU A 365 6.46 17.64 20.09
N ASP A 366 6.54 17.64 18.75
CA ASP A 366 7.60 18.29 17.97
C ASP A 366 7.70 19.79 18.31
N LYS A 367 6.57 20.50 18.40
CA LYS A 367 6.52 21.91 18.80
C LYS A 367 6.91 22.13 20.27
N LYS A 368 6.55 21.21 21.19
CA LYS A 368 6.80 21.32 22.63
C LYS A 368 8.25 21.01 23.01
N PHE A 369 8.91 20.12 22.27
CA PHE A 369 10.29 19.68 22.51
C PHE A 369 11.16 19.94 21.27
N PRO A 370 11.42 21.21 20.92
CA PRO A 370 12.22 21.57 19.73
C PRO A 370 13.66 21.02 19.81
N VAL A 371 14.32 20.93 18.66
CA VAL A 371 15.73 20.53 18.57
C VAL A 371 16.62 21.47 19.42
N TYR A 372 17.40 20.89 20.31
CA TYR A 372 18.46 21.59 21.03
C TYR A 372 19.71 21.71 20.13
N THR A 373 20.21 22.93 19.94
CA THR A 373 21.32 23.25 19.02
C THR A 373 22.62 23.67 19.72
N GLY A 374 22.64 23.70 21.06
CA GLY A 374 23.84 24.03 21.84
C GLY A 374 24.76 22.83 22.08
N ALA A 375 25.89 23.07 22.76
CA ALA A 375 26.80 22.00 23.17
C ALA A 375 26.22 21.22 24.37
N PRO A 376 26.12 19.87 24.31
CA PRO A 376 25.66 19.08 25.44
C PRO A 376 26.68 19.18 26.59
N GLY A 377 26.23 19.67 27.76
CA GLY A 377 27.10 19.96 28.90
C GLY A 377 27.10 21.41 29.37
N GLY A 378 26.46 22.34 28.64
CA GLY A 378 26.12 23.65 29.22
C GLY A 378 25.22 23.46 30.46
N HIS A 379 25.48 24.20 31.53
CA HIS A 379 25.00 23.97 32.92
C HIS A 379 23.47 23.81 33.18
N ARG A 380 22.62 23.87 32.15
CA ARG A 380 21.17 23.65 32.22
C ARG A 380 20.69 22.38 31.50
N VAL A 381 21.57 21.64 30.83
CA VAL A 381 21.21 20.49 29.99
C VAL A 381 21.63 19.19 30.65
N LYS A 382 20.66 18.29 30.84
CA LYS A 382 20.88 16.96 31.39
C LYS A 382 21.06 15.95 30.26
N ASN A 383 22.07 15.11 30.38
CA ASN A 383 22.28 13.98 29.47
C ASN A 383 21.70 12.69 30.07
N ILE A 384 21.18 11.82 29.21
CA ILE A 384 20.79 10.43 29.50
C ILE A 384 21.66 9.55 28.61
N ALA A 385 22.66 8.90 29.20
CA ALA A 385 23.75 8.26 28.45
C ALA A 385 24.37 9.24 27.43
N ARG A 386 24.21 8.97 26.13
CA ARG A 386 24.70 9.80 25.02
C ARG A 386 23.65 10.76 24.43
N PHE A 387 22.42 10.71 24.93
CA PHE A 387 21.30 11.55 24.48
C PHE A 387 21.17 12.80 25.36
N VAL A 388 20.67 13.89 24.78
CA VAL A 388 20.25 15.10 25.50
C VAL A 388 18.80 14.92 25.95
N GLU A 389 18.50 15.16 27.23
CA GLU A 389 17.12 15.18 27.78
C GLU A 389 16.44 16.52 27.41
N LEU A 390 15.39 16.47 26.58
CA LEU A 390 14.59 17.65 26.22
C LEU A 390 13.42 17.89 27.19
N GLY A 391 13.00 16.86 27.93
CA GLY A 391 12.04 16.96 29.02
C GLY A 391 11.03 15.80 29.07
N THR A 392 10.00 15.95 29.91
CA THR A 392 9.02 14.91 30.21
C THR A 392 7.66 15.19 29.56
N VAL A 393 7.07 14.16 28.96
CA VAL A 393 5.74 14.16 28.36
C VAL A 393 4.70 13.81 29.41
N THR A 394 3.78 14.74 29.67
CA THR A 394 2.67 14.59 30.62
C THR A 394 1.51 13.77 30.08
N GLU A 395 1.28 13.85 28.77
CA GLU A 395 0.19 13.20 28.05
C GLU A 395 0.79 12.40 26.88
N PRO A 396 0.88 11.06 26.97
CA PRO A 396 1.48 10.25 25.92
C PRO A 396 0.75 10.42 24.58
N PRO A 397 1.46 10.69 23.46
CA PRO A 397 0.86 10.65 22.13
C PRO A 397 0.34 9.23 21.82
N ARG A 398 -0.71 9.13 21.00
CA ARG A 398 -1.02 7.83 20.38
C ARG A 398 0.11 7.48 19.42
N LEU A 399 0.60 6.25 19.50
CA LEU A 399 1.60 5.74 18.58
C LEU A 399 0.96 5.39 17.23
N PRO A 400 1.68 5.52 16.11
CA PRO A 400 1.33 4.84 14.87
C PRO A 400 1.27 3.32 15.09
N GLU A 401 0.32 2.64 14.44
CA GLU A 401 0.24 1.17 14.47
C GLU A 401 1.50 0.58 13.81
N PRO A 402 2.20 -0.41 14.42
CA PRO A 402 3.42 -0.97 13.85
C PRO A 402 3.21 -1.64 12.50
N ALA A 403 4.05 -1.29 11.53
CA ALA A 403 4.15 -1.93 10.22
C ALA A 403 5.42 -2.81 10.19
N LEU A 404 5.24 -4.11 9.90
CA LEU A 404 6.37 -5.03 9.72
C LEU A 404 7.05 -4.77 8.36
N ASN A 405 8.39 -4.78 8.36
CA ASN A 405 9.20 -4.03 7.39
C ASN A 405 9.49 -4.72 6.04
N GLU A 406 8.91 -5.89 5.77
CA GLU A 406 9.57 -6.88 4.88
C GLU A 406 9.70 -6.46 3.40
N HIS A 407 8.94 -5.47 2.91
CA HIS A 407 8.73 -5.28 1.45
C HIS A 407 8.78 -3.83 0.92
N ASP A 408 9.51 -2.90 1.54
CA ASP A 408 9.69 -1.52 0.99
C ASP A 408 11.17 -1.14 0.73
N VAL A 409 12.09 -2.10 0.84
CA VAL A 409 13.54 -1.89 0.60
C VAL A 409 13.83 -1.37 -0.81
N GLU A 410 13.17 -1.93 -1.83
CA GLU A 410 13.29 -1.49 -3.23
C GLU A 410 12.87 -0.01 -3.42
N SER A 411 11.88 0.44 -2.66
CA SER A 411 11.41 1.84 -2.66
C SER A 411 12.46 2.76 -2.03
N TYR A 412 12.97 2.44 -0.84
CA TYR A 412 14.01 3.25 -0.19
C TYR A 412 15.32 3.31 -1.00
N ALA A 413 15.68 2.20 -1.66
CA ALA A 413 16.79 2.10 -2.59
C ALA A 413 16.61 3.07 -3.76
N ALA A 414 15.49 2.97 -4.50
CA ALA A 414 15.19 3.84 -5.64
C ALA A 414 15.12 5.33 -5.27
N HIS A 415 14.51 5.67 -4.11
CA HIS A 415 14.50 7.04 -3.60
C HIS A 415 15.91 7.54 -3.26
N THR A 416 16.75 6.70 -2.64
CA THR A 416 18.13 7.06 -2.31
C THR A 416 18.96 7.29 -3.58
N MET A 417 18.88 6.39 -4.58
CA MET A 417 19.53 6.59 -5.89
C MET A 417 19.14 7.94 -6.51
N ALA A 418 17.83 8.20 -6.59
CA ALA A 418 17.27 9.40 -7.22
C ALA A 418 17.52 10.71 -6.45
N GLY A 419 17.81 10.61 -5.14
CA GLY A 419 18.26 11.72 -4.31
C GLY A 419 19.77 11.95 -4.41
N VAL A 420 20.58 10.92 -4.16
CA VAL A 420 22.05 10.96 -4.14
C VAL A 420 22.63 11.40 -5.48
N ALA A 421 22.04 10.98 -6.60
CA ALA A 421 22.45 11.43 -7.94
C ALA A 421 22.34 12.95 -8.16
N LYS A 422 21.51 13.66 -7.37
CA LYS A 422 21.29 15.11 -7.46
C LYS A 422 22.11 15.92 -6.44
N LEU A 423 22.78 15.25 -5.49
CA LEU A 423 23.52 15.94 -4.44
C LEU A 423 24.86 16.50 -4.94
N PRO A 424 25.33 17.66 -4.41
CA PRO A 424 26.69 18.14 -4.63
C PRO A 424 27.75 17.12 -4.22
N THR A 425 28.92 17.15 -4.87
CA THR A 425 30.01 16.18 -4.66
C THR A 425 30.38 16.00 -3.18
N ALA A 426 30.58 17.09 -2.43
CA ALA A 426 30.90 17.05 -1.01
C ALA A 426 29.81 16.39 -0.12
N GLN A 427 28.55 16.38 -0.56
CA GLN A 427 27.46 15.68 0.15
C GLN A 427 27.49 14.17 -0.16
N ARG A 428 27.80 13.78 -1.41
CA ARG A 428 28.00 12.36 -1.79
C ARG A 428 29.24 11.76 -1.11
N GLU A 429 30.34 12.51 -1.07
CA GLU A 429 31.57 12.15 -0.36
C GLU A 429 31.34 12.00 1.15
N ALA A 430 30.53 12.88 1.77
CA ALA A 430 30.21 12.79 3.18
C ALA A 430 29.35 11.56 3.52
N ILE A 431 28.42 11.16 2.64
CA ILE A 431 27.68 9.89 2.77
C ILE A 431 28.66 8.70 2.70
N LEU A 432 29.50 8.63 1.67
CA LEU A 432 30.46 7.53 1.50
C LEU A 432 31.46 7.45 2.65
N SER A 433 31.98 8.59 3.11
CA SER A 433 32.86 8.68 4.28
C SER A 433 32.21 8.06 5.51
N TYR A 434 30.97 8.44 5.82
CA TYR A 434 30.21 7.91 6.96
C TYR A 434 29.95 6.41 6.83
N ALA A 435 29.41 5.97 5.68
CA ALA A 435 28.99 4.59 5.42
C ALA A 435 30.15 3.58 5.31
N HIS A 436 31.40 4.07 5.33
CA HIS A 436 32.61 3.27 5.16
C HIS A 436 33.44 3.17 6.44
N LEU A 437 33.91 4.30 6.98
CA LEU A 437 34.82 4.34 8.15
C LEU A 437 34.73 5.63 8.99
N GLY A 438 34.31 6.76 8.42
CA GLY A 438 34.34 8.08 9.08
C GLY A 438 33.24 8.34 10.11
N TYR A 439 32.35 7.38 10.36
CA TYR A 439 31.20 7.55 11.27
C TYR A 439 31.61 7.90 12.71
N GLU A 440 32.77 7.46 13.19
CA GLU A 440 33.23 7.77 14.55
C GLU A 440 33.58 9.25 14.71
N GLU A 441 34.47 9.79 13.86
CA GLU A 441 34.88 11.20 13.89
C GLU A 441 33.70 12.15 13.61
N ILE A 442 32.88 11.81 12.61
CA ILE A 442 31.67 12.57 12.26
C ILE A 442 30.74 12.68 13.49
N ASN A 443 30.42 11.54 14.12
CA ASN A 443 29.53 11.50 15.27
C ASN A 443 30.15 12.09 16.54
N ALA A 444 31.47 12.02 16.71
CA ALA A 444 32.19 12.71 17.78
C ALA A 444 32.11 14.23 17.62
N SER A 445 32.35 14.77 16.40
CA SER A 445 32.25 16.21 16.12
C SER A 445 30.83 16.77 16.37
N LEU A 446 29.81 15.98 16.04
CA LEU A 446 28.40 16.28 16.30
C LEU A 446 28.09 16.30 17.81
N ARG A 447 28.47 15.25 18.56
CA ARG A 447 28.28 15.20 20.02
C ARG A 447 29.10 16.23 20.78
N ALA A 448 30.21 16.71 20.24
CA ALA A 448 30.99 17.81 20.80
C ALA A 448 30.36 19.21 20.60
N GLY A 449 29.23 19.30 19.88
CA GLY A 449 28.63 20.59 19.47
C GLY A 449 29.49 21.37 18.47
N LYS A 450 30.47 20.70 17.82
CA LYS A 450 31.46 21.29 16.91
C LYS A 450 31.51 20.50 15.58
N PRO A 451 30.39 20.42 14.83
CA PRO A 451 30.30 19.58 13.65
C PRO A 451 31.34 19.93 12.59
N SER A 452 32.08 18.92 12.12
CA SER A 452 33.07 19.04 11.06
C SER A 452 32.46 19.44 9.71
N LYS A 453 33.28 19.80 8.73
CA LYS A 453 32.81 20.07 7.35
C LYS A 453 32.03 18.86 6.79
N THR A 454 32.57 17.66 6.99
CA THR A 454 31.95 16.39 6.59
C THR A 454 30.63 16.14 7.32
N ALA A 455 30.57 16.40 8.63
CA ALA A 455 29.33 16.24 9.40
C ALA A 455 28.21 17.18 8.93
N LYS A 456 28.53 18.44 8.62
CA LYS A 456 27.58 19.42 8.06
C LYS A 456 27.12 19.02 6.65
N ALA A 457 28.03 18.53 5.81
CA ALA A 457 27.72 18.05 4.47
C ALA A 457 26.81 16.80 4.51
N LEU A 458 27.06 15.87 5.43
CA LEU A 458 26.22 14.68 5.65
C LEU A 458 24.82 15.02 6.15
N ASP A 459 24.70 15.92 7.12
CA ASP A 459 23.41 16.38 7.65
C ASP A 459 22.55 17.03 6.55
N ALA A 460 23.18 17.86 5.70
CA ALA A 460 22.54 18.38 4.48
C ALA A 460 22.18 17.24 3.49
N ALA A 461 23.07 16.27 3.29
CA ALA A 461 22.83 15.14 2.39
C ALA A 461 21.60 14.31 2.80
N ILE A 462 21.45 14.01 4.10
CA ILE A 462 20.30 13.27 4.64
C ILE A 462 19.01 14.09 4.51
N ARG A 463 19.02 15.41 4.77
CA ARG A 463 17.83 16.26 4.55
C ARG A 463 17.43 16.38 3.07
N ASN A 464 18.41 16.40 2.16
CA ASN A 464 18.21 16.62 0.72
C ASN A 464 17.83 15.36 -0.06
N ALA A 465 18.47 14.21 0.21
CA ALA A 465 18.22 12.94 -0.46
C ALA A 465 17.37 11.95 0.37
N GLY A 466 17.18 12.22 1.66
CA GLY A 466 16.35 11.37 2.52
C GLY A 466 14.86 11.42 2.15
N CYS A 467 14.30 10.23 1.95
CA CYS A 467 12.86 10.02 1.76
C CYS A 467 12.11 10.09 3.09
N GLU A 468 10.80 10.38 3.05
CA GLU A 468 9.94 10.21 4.22
C GLU A 468 9.73 8.71 4.47
N ILE A 469 9.98 8.28 5.69
CA ILE A 469 9.80 6.90 6.11
C ILE A 469 8.33 6.73 6.55
N PRO A 470 7.59 5.72 6.05
CA PRO A 470 6.21 5.48 6.43
C PRO A 470 5.99 5.44 7.96
N PRO A 471 4.99 6.17 8.49
CA PRO A 471 4.66 6.11 9.92
C PRO A 471 4.29 4.68 10.32
N GLY A 472 4.81 4.23 11.46
CA GLY A 472 4.65 2.86 11.96
C GLY A 472 5.73 1.88 11.52
N THR A 473 6.58 2.20 10.53
CA THR A 473 7.80 1.42 10.23
C THR A 473 8.63 1.25 11.49
N LEU A 474 9.13 0.04 11.73
CA LEU A 474 10.00 -0.26 12.87
C LEU A 474 11.47 -0.11 12.45
N LEU A 475 12.26 0.60 13.24
CA LEU A 475 13.70 0.69 13.07
C LEU A 475 14.40 0.09 14.30
N SER A 476 15.55 -0.52 14.06
CA SER A 476 16.34 -1.27 15.02
C SER A 476 17.66 -0.56 15.27
N ARG A 477 18.02 -0.38 16.54
CA ARG A 477 19.38 0.00 16.92
C ARG A 477 19.79 -0.55 18.27
N LYS A 478 20.65 -1.57 18.31
CA LYS A 478 21.32 -1.96 19.56
C LYS A 478 22.44 -0.98 19.90
N ILE A 479 22.62 -0.73 21.20
CA ILE A 479 23.62 0.18 21.75
C ILE A 479 24.27 -0.44 22.99
N LYS A 480 25.56 -0.15 23.19
CA LYS A 480 26.33 -0.58 24.37
C LYS A 480 26.32 0.55 25.40
N VAL A 481 25.73 0.31 26.57
CA VAL A 481 25.62 1.30 27.67
C VAL A 481 25.90 0.61 29.01
N SER A 482 26.68 1.26 29.88
CA SER A 482 27.13 0.70 31.17
C SER A 482 26.94 1.69 32.32
N GLY A 483 26.95 1.17 33.55
CA GLY A 483 26.92 1.98 34.78
C GLY A 483 25.69 2.89 34.87
N PRO A 484 25.81 4.07 35.54
CA PRO A 484 24.70 5.01 35.74
C PRO A 484 24.01 5.45 34.45
N PHE A 485 24.73 5.50 33.32
CA PHE A 485 24.17 5.84 32.02
C PHE A 485 23.13 4.82 31.52
N LYS A 486 23.30 3.54 31.85
CA LYS A 486 22.32 2.50 31.53
C LYS A 486 21.04 2.76 32.33
N GLU A 487 21.17 2.92 33.64
CA GLU A 487 20.04 3.14 34.55
C GLU A 487 19.27 4.43 34.25
N GLN A 488 19.97 5.51 33.87
CA GLN A 488 19.33 6.74 33.38
C GLN A 488 18.44 6.50 32.15
N LEU A 489 18.87 5.63 31.23
CA LEU A 489 18.12 5.32 30.00
C LEU A 489 16.94 4.36 30.26
N LEU A 490 17.11 3.37 31.15
CA LEU A 490 16.02 2.49 31.55
C LEU A 490 14.91 3.25 32.31
N ASN A 491 15.30 4.26 33.10
CA ASN A 491 14.39 5.18 33.79
C ASN A 491 13.96 6.40 32.93
N ALA A 492 14.12 6.33 31.60
CA ALA A 492 13.75 7.41 30.68
C ALA A 492 12.31 7.31 30.11
N THR A 493 11.49 6.35 30.58
CA THR A 493 10.08 6.24 30.17
C THR A 493 9.34 7.55 30.45
N GLY A 494 8.59 8.04 29.46
CA GLY A 494 7.90 9.32 29.49
C GLY A 494 8.74 10.51 29.01
N LYS A 495 10.00 10.34 28.62
CA LYS A 495 10.88 11.46 28.21
C LYS A 495 11.03 11.60 26.71
N VAL A 496 11.23 12.85 26.26
CA VAL A 496 11.81 13.13 24.95
C VAL A 496 13.32 13.33 25.11
N VAL A 497 14.10 12.57 24.34
CA VAL A 497 15.56 12.66 24.28
C VAL A 497 16.03 12.88 22.85
N GLN A 498 17.22 13.45 22.66
CA GLN A 498 17.79 13.77 21.35
C GLN A 498 19.17 13.13 21.18
N GLU A 499 19.42 12.46 20.05
CA GLU A 499 20.77 12.04 19.64
C GLU A 499 21.43 13.19 18.86
N PRO A 500 22.53 13.82 19.34
CA PRO A 500 23.17 14.90 18.59
C PRO A 500 23.86 14.42 17.31
N ALA A 501 24.28 13.15 17.27
CA ALA A 501 24.94 12.49 16.15
C ALA A 501 23.96 11.94 15.10
N VAL A 502 24.50 11.49 13.96
CA VAL A 502 23.74 10.68 12.99
C VAL A 502 23.30 9.39 13.68
N MET A 503 22.03 9.03 13.53
CA MET A 503 21.51 7.78 14.08
C MET A 503 21.39 6.74 12.96
N SER A 504 22.44 5.94 12.83
CA SER A 504 22.44 4.66 12.10
C SER A 504 21.42 3.70 12.74
N THR A 505 20.49 3.19 11.93
CA THR A 505 19.43 2.24 12.29
C THR A 505 19.26 1.20 11.17
N SER A 506 18.49 0.14 11.40
CA SER A 506 18.23 -0.91 10.41
C SER A 506 16.74 -1.27 10.39
N THR A 507 16.22 -1.71 9.25
CA THR A 507 14.88 -2.33 9.17
C THR A 507 14.85 -3.74 9.78
N LYS A 508 16.00 -4.31 10.19
CA LYS A 508 16.15 -5.66 10.74
C LYS A 508 16.51 -5.65 12.23
N PRO A 509 15.91 -6.49 13.08
CA PRO A 509 16.12 -6.46 14.55
C PRO A 509 17.50 -6.97 15.01
N ASP A 510 18.16 -7.79 14.21
CA ASP A 510 19.34 -8.59 14.54
C ASP A 510 20.68 -7.91 14.20
N MET A 511 20.72 -7.04 13.18
CA MET A 511 21.97 -6.55 12.55
C MET A 511 22.99 -5.82 13.46
N PHE A 512 22.57 -5.20 14.57
CA PHE A 512 23.49 -4.50 15.48
C PHE A 512 23.66 -5.22 16.81
N THR A 513 24.84 -5.08 17.43
CA THR A 513 25.14 -5.55 18.78
C THR A 513 25.05 -4.43 19.83
N GLY A 514 24.77 -4.80 21.09
CA GLY A 514 24.61 -3.86 22.21
C GLY A 514 23.62 -4.33 23.28
N ASN A 515 23.98 -4.19 24.56
CA ASN A 515 23.24 -4.76 25.71
C ASN A 515 21.88 -4.09 26.01
N VAL A 516 21.54 -3.01 25.30
CA VAL A 516 20.23 -2.37 25.24
C VAL A 516 19.81 -2.21 23.78
N HIS A 517 18.61 -2.66 23.43
CA HIS A 517 18.07 -2.58 22.06
C HIS A 517 17.02 -1.47 21.96
N LEU A 518 17.25 -0.48 21.10
CA LEU A 518 16.24 0.51 20.76
C LEU A 518 15.29 -0.07 19.71
N LYS A 519 14.01 -0.16 20.06
CA LYS A 519 12.89 -0.48 19.17
C LYS A 519 12.19 0.83 18.81
N LEU A 520 12.41 1.30 17.59
CA LEU A 520 12.08 2.65 17.17
C LEU A 520 10.85 2.63 16.24
N THR A 521 9.71 3.11 16.69
CA THR A 521 8.52 3.29 15.83
C THR A 521 8.62 4.64 15.12
N VAL A 522 8.57 4.65 13.79
CA VAL A 522 8.66 5.86 12.98
C VAL A 522 7.40 6.72 13.10
N GLY A 523 7.56 8.00 13.43
CA GLY A 523 6.50 9.01 13.42
C GLY A 523 6.33 9.72 12.06
N HIS A 524 5.25 10.49 11.92
CA HIS A 524 4.96 11.30 10.72
C HIS A 524 6.05 12.35 10.44
N GLY A 525 6.41 12.52 9.16
CA GLY A 525 7.41 13.49 8.70
C GLY A 525 8.87 13.10 8.99
N VAL A 526 9.14 11.91 9.55
CA VAL A 526 10.50 11.42 9.77
C VAL A 526 11.14 11.07 8.42
N LYS A 527 12.36 11.55 8.20
CA LYS A 527 13.15 11.23 7.01
C LYS A 527 14.39 10.41 7.34
N GLY A 528 14.82 9.60 6.37
CA GLY A 528 16.10 8.89 6.43
C GLY A 528 16.64 8.55 5.04
N LEU A 529 17.94 8.23 5.01
CA LEU A 529 18.68 7.83 3.81
C LEU A 529 19.03 6.35 3.94
N PHE A 530 18.68 5.52 2.95
CA PHE A 530 18.87 4.06 3.01
C PHE A 530 20.15 3.66 2.30
N LEU A 531 21.05 2.93 2.98
CA LEU A 531 22.42 2.68 2.51
C LEU A 531 22.69 1.21 2.11
N GLY A 532 21.67 0.34 2.17
CA GLY A 532 21.78 -1.08 1.82
C GLY A 532 21.80 -1.38 0.31
N TRP A 533 21.49 -2.62 -0.06
CA TRP A 533 21.39 -3.07 -1.47
C TRP A 533 20.52 -2.15 -2.35
N GLY A 534 21.00 -1.81 -3.55
CA GLY A 534 20.27 -0.97 -4.51
C GLY A 534 20.31 0.53 -4.23
N SER A 535 21.00 1.00 -3.18
CA SER A 535 21.03 2.43 -2.84
C SER A 535 21.94 3.29 -3.73
N ALA A 536 22.93 2.68 -4.41
CA ALA A 536 23.89 3.40 -5.24
C ALA A 536 23.47 3.46 -6.72
N PRO A 537 23.84 4.52 -7.47
CA PRO A 537 23.71 4.55 -8.93
C PRO A 537 24.44 3.34 -9.55
N GLY A 538 23.71 2.55 -10.35
CA GLY A 538 24.16 1.26 -10.88
C GLY A 538 23.49 0.03 -10.25
N GLY A 539 22.90 0.17 -9.05
CA GLY A 539 22.21 -0.92 -8.34
C GLY A 539 23.02 -1.55 -7.18
N ASP A 540 24.26 -1.09 -6.98
CA ASP A 540 25.11 -1.45 -5.85
C ASP A 540 24.62 -0.82 -4.52
N SER A 541 25.38 -1.02 -3.44
CA SER A 541 25.14 -0.37 -2.15
C SER A 541 26.10 0.77 -1.85
N ILE A 542 25.63 1.74 -1.08
CA ILE A 542 26.44 2.82 -0.53
C ILE A 542 27.26 2.32 0.69
N SER A 543 26.62 1.54 1.57
CA SER A 543 27.29 0.88 2.71
C SER A 543 28.16 -0.28 2.25
N ARG A 544 29.28 -0.51 2.96
CA ARG A 544 30.12 -1.71 2.83
C ARG A 544 29.45 -2.97 3.34
N MET A 545 28.38 -2.84 4.13
CA MET A 545 27.64 -3.92 4.76
C MET A 545 26.18 -3.94 4.26
N PRO A 546 25.94 -4.18 2.95
CA PRO A 546 24.61 -4.05 2.36
C PRO A 546 23.52 -4.92 2.98
N GLY A 547 23.94 -6.04 3.60
CA GLY A 547 23.08 -6.93 4.38
C GLY A 547 22.44 -6.28 5.61
N GLU A 548 23.02 -5.19 6.15
CA GLU A 548 22.49 -4.49 7.32
C GLU A 548 21.15 -3.80 7.06
N SER A 549 20.79 -3.54 5.80
CA SER A 549 19.58 -2.78 5.44
C SER A 549 19.49 -1.45 6.21
N GLU A 550 20.63 -0.74 6.30
CA GLU A 550 20.80 0.47 7.10
C GLU A 550 19.95 1.63 6.58
N ILE A 551 19.30 2.34 7.51
CA ILE A 551 18.73 3.67 7.33
C ILE A 551 19.41 4.62 8.32
N VAL A 552 20.05 5.67 7.82
CA VAL A 552 20.58 6.76 8.65
C VAL A 552 19.57 7.88 8.80
N LEU A 553 19.31 8.27 10.04
CA LEU A 553 18.47 9.40 10.42
C LEU A 553 19.37 10.60 10.75
N SER A 554 18.89 11.82 10.43
CA SER A 554 19.67 13.05 10.62
C SER A 554 20.20 13.23 12.04
N PRO A 555 21.34 13.93 12.21
CA PRO A 555 21.72 14.55 13.47
C PRO A 555 20.57 15.27 14.16
N ASN A 556 20.56 15.25 15.49
CA ASN A 556 19.50 15.81 16.33
C ASN A 556 18.13 15.13 16.19
N THR A 557 18.09 13.87 15.74
CA THR A 557 16.86 13.05 15.79
C THR A 557 16.38 12.90 17.22
N ARG A 558 15.08 13.16 17.42
CA ARG A 558 14.40 13.13 18.72
C ARG A 558 13.60 11.84 18.88
N LEU A 559 13.64 11.29 20.09
CA LEU A 559 13.03 10.02 20.47
C LEU A 559 12.14 10.26 21.71
N TYR A 560 10.84 9.98 21.60
CA TYR A 560 9.97 9.88 22.76
C TYR A 560 9.97 8.44 23.29
N ILE A 561 10.61 8.21 24.44
CA ILE A 561 10.70 6.89 25.07
C ILE A 561 9.40 6.62 25.83
N HIS A 562 8.64 5.62 25.39
CA HIS A 562 7.27 5.37 25.87
C HIS A 562 7.10 4.05 26.64
N LYS A 563 8.07 3.13 26.55
CA LYS A 563 8.10 1.87 27.31
C LYS A 563 9.54 1.37 27.40
N VAL A 564 9.90 0.76 28.53
CA VAL A 564 11.11 -0.07 28.66
C VAL A 564 10.68 -1.46 29.09
N THR A 565 11.35 -2.48 28.56
CA THR A 565 11.05 -3.90 28.81
C THR A 565 12.34 -4.61 29.20
N GLU A 566 12.38 -5.24 30.37
CA GLU A 566 13.43 -6.21 30.70
C GLU A 566 13.15 -7.51 29.93
N THR A 567 14.16 -8.08 29.26
CA THR A 567 13.98 -9.22 28.35
C THR A 567 14.87 -10.43 28.64
N ARG A 568 15.99 -10.25 29.35
CA ARG A 568 16.95 -11.33 29.70
C ARG A 568 17.33 -12.24 28.51
N GLY A 569 17.41 -11.67 27.32
CA GLY A 569 17.72 -12.34 26.05
C GLY A 569 16.53 -12.95 25.28
N GLY A 570 15.30 -12.89 25.81
CA GLY A 570 14.12 -13.49 25.20
C GLY A 570 13.39 -12.66 24.13
N GLY A 571 13.88 -11.47 23.78
CA GLY A 571 13.19 -10.54 22.86
C GLY A 571 11.96 -9.84 23.48
N ASP A 572 11.21 -9.10 22.65
CA ASP A 572 9.90 -8.53 22.99
C ASP A 572 8.75 -9.52 22.68
N LYS A 573 7.55 -9.23 23.18
CA LYS A 573 6.37 -10.10 23.05
C LYS A 573 5.88 -10.34 21.60
N ASP A 574 6.36 -9.56 20.63
CA ASP A 574 6.08 -9.71 19.20
C ASP A 574 7.27 -10.29 18.41
N GLY A 575 8.26 -10.86 19.10
CA GLY A 575 9.45 -11.49 18.50
C GLY A 575 10.58 -10.51 18.15
N PHE A 576 10.40 -9.20 18.32
CA PHE A 576 11.46 -8.22 18.05
C PHE A 576 12.65 -8.40 19.00
N GLY A 577 13.85 -8.63 18.44
CA GLY A 577 15.12 -8.60 19.19
C GLY A 577 15.45 -9.87 19.98
N GLY A 578 14.96 -11.05 19.60
CA GLY A 578 15.34 -12.32 20.25
C GLY A 578 16.72 -12.85 19.80
N ASP A 579 17.83 -12.19 20.16
CA ASP A 579 19.20 -12.54 19.71
C ASP A 579 20.20 -12.96 20.81
N GLY A 580 19.72 -13.25 22.03
CA GLY A 580 20.48 -14.02 23.03
C GLY A 580 20.72 -13.34 24.38
N SER A 581 21.25 -14.13 25.31
CA SER A 581 21.31 -13.85 26.77
C SER A 581 22.04 -12.58 27.21
N TRP A 582 22.81 -11.94 26.32
CA TRP A 582 23.58 -10.73 26.59
C TRP A 582 22.78 -9.43 26.36
N MET A 583 21.65 -9.48 25.65
CA MET A 583 20.70 -8.36 25.59
C MET A 583 19.82 -8.36 26.86
N THR A 584 19.86 -7.27 27.63
CA THR A 584 19.11 -7.22 28.90
C THR A 584 17.75 -6.51 28.80
N HIS A 585 17.64 -5.50 27.93
CA HIS A 585 16.47 -4.61 27.86
C HIS A 585 16.18 -4.14 26.44
N ILE A 586 14.89 -3.93 26.16
CA ILE A 586 14.38 -3.22 24.98
C ILE A 586 13.79 -1.87 25.41
N VAL A 587 14.27 -0.79 24.80
CA VAL A 587 13.76 0.58 24.97
C VAL A 587 12.89 0.89 23.75
N HIS A 588 11.60 1.10 23.98
CA HIS A 588 10.64 1.46 22.94
C HIS A 588 10.57 2.98 22.83
N ALA A 589 10.81 3.50 21.63
CA ALA A 589 10.73 4.93 21.39
C ALA A 589 10.03 5.28 20.07
N LEU A 590 9.29 6.38 20.09
CA LEU A 590 8.67 7.00 18.92
C LEU A 590 9.66 8.01 18.33
N VAL A 591 10.07 7.80 17.09
CA VAL A 591 10.94 8.74 16.36
C VAL A 591 10.12 9.96 15.96
N LEU A 592 10.60 11.15 16.36
CA LEU A 592 10.00 12.43 15.99
C LEU A 592 10.76 13.02 14.80
N PRO A 593 10.10 13.77 13.90
CA PRO A 593 10.76 14.36 12.74
C PRO A 593 11.91 15.30 13.16
N THR A 594 12.96 15.38 12.35
CA THR A 594 13.99 16.44 12.46
C THR A 594 13.68 17.49 11.40
N ARG A 595 13.78 18.78 11.79
CA ARG A 595 13.56 19.93 10.89
C ARG A 595 14.90 20.41 10.31
#